data_AF-A0A7S0GDZ1-F1
#
_entry.id   AF-A0A7S0GDZ1-F1
#
_cell.length_a   1.000
_cell.length_b   1.000
_cell.length_c   1.000
_cell.angle_alpha   90.00
_cell.angle_beta   90.00
_cell.angle_gamma   90.00
#
_symmetry.space_group_name_H-M   'P 1'
#
loop_
_entity.id
_entity.type
_entity.pdbx_description
1 polymer ?
#
loop_
_entity_poly.entity_id
_entity_poly.type
_entity_poly.pdbx_seq_one_letter_code
_entity_poly.pdbx_strand_id
1 'polypeptide(L)'
;KWGANSTMKVIGWNAERGTHWDDFYNMIQEIDELKAPLVILLNEMDIGMARSGNVHTARRLALQLGMNYAYGVEFLELTRGTQEEQEKTKGNR
;
A
#
# COMPACT_ATOMS: atom_id res chain seq x y z
N LYS A 1 0.02 -10.08 -26.56
CA LYS A 1 -1.14 -9.39 -27.17
C LYS A 1 -2.39 -9.93 -26.50
N TRP A 2 -3.23 -9.08 -25.92
CA TRP A 2 -4.48 -9.55 -25.32
C TRP A 2 -5.51 -9.80 -26.40
N GLY A 3 -6.26 -10.89 -26.27
CA GLY A 3 -7.35 -11.24 -27.19
C GLY A 3 -8.67 -10.67 -26.70
N ALA A 4 -9.70 -10.74 -27.54
CA ALA A 4 -11.05 -10.28 -27.20
C ALA A 4 -11.66 -10.95 -25.94
N ASN A 5 -11.12 -12.11 -25.53
CA ASN A 5 -11.58 -12.89 -24.37
C ASN A 5 -10.56 -12.96 -23.22
N SER A 6 -9.59 -12.05 -23.16
CA SER A 6 -8.65 -11.98 -22.03
C SER A 6 -9.33 -11.43 -20.78
N THR A 7 -9.10 -12.06 -19.62
CA THR A 7 -9.58 -11.58 -18.32
C THR A 7 -8.50 -10.73 -17.64
N MET A 8 -8.92 -9.71 -16.90
CA MET A 8 -8.05 -8.87 -16.08
C MET A 8 -8.50 -8.94 -14.63
N LYS A 9 -7.55 -9.18 -13.72
CA LYS A 9 -7.78 -9.06 -12.28
C LYS A 9 -7.37 -7.67 -11.82
N VAL A 10 -8.33 -6.95 -11.23
CA VAL A 10 -8.12 -5.65 -10.59
C VAL A 10 -8.51 -5.78 -9.12
N ILE A 11 -7.63 -5.36 -8.23
CA ILE A 11 -7.91 -5.30 -6.79
C ILE A 11 -8.11 -3.84 -6.41
N GLY A 12 -9.19 -3.54 -5.68
CA GLY A 12 -9.37 -2.26 -5.01
C GLY A 12 -9.26 -2.47 -3.50
N TRP A 13 -8.49 -1.63 -2.82
CA TRP A 13 -8.31 -1.74 -1.37
C TRP A 13 -8.17 -0.36 -0.72
N ASN A 14 -8.96 -0.15 0.34
CA ASN A 14 -8.71 0.93 1.29
C ASN A 14 -7.64 0.49 2.27
N ALA A 15 -6.47 1.12 2.16
CA ALA A 15 -5.28 0.71 2.89
C ALA A 15 -5.20 1.28 4.32
N GLU A 16 -6.21 2.05 4.75
CA GLU A 16 -6.32 2.63 6.08
C GLU A 16 -5.01 3.29 6.55
N ARG A 17 -4.57 4.30 5.77
CA ARG A 17 -3.32 5.04 5.98
C ARG A 17 -2.05 4.21 5.75
N GLY A 18 -2.17 3.09 5.03
CA GLY A 18 -1.07 2.19 4.70
C GLY A 18 -0.42 1.54 5.91
N THR A 19 -1.14 1.43 7.03
CA THR A 19 -0.62 0.90 8.31
C THR A 19 -0.17 -0.56 8.18
N HIS A 20 -0.89 -1.33 7.35
CA HIS A 20 -0.72 -2.78 7.16
C HIS A 20 -0.34 -3.14 5.71
N TRP A 21 0.50 -2.30 5.08
CA TRP A 21 0.85 -2.48 3.67
C TRP A 21 1.62 -3.79 3.40
N ASP A 22 2.37 -4.28 4.38
CA ASP A 22 3.13 -5.53 4.35
C ASP A 22 2.24 -6.76 4.58
N ASP A 23 1.27 -6.66 5.49
CA ASP A 23 0.23 -7.70 5.62
C ASP A 23 -0.54 -7.86 4.30
N PHE A 24 -0.88 -6.76 3.63
CA PHE A 24 -1.52 -6.81 2.31
C PHE A 24 -0.64 -7.45 1.24
N TYR A 25 0.68 -7.24 1.28
CA TYR A 25 1.61 -7.97 0.42
C TYR A 25 1.49 -9.49 0.65
N ASN A 26 1.52 -9.94 1.91
CA ASN A 26 1.38 -11.36 2.25
C ASN A 26 0.04 -11.92 1.77
N MET A 27 -1.06 -11.18 1.96
CA MET A 27 -2.39 -11.57 1.46
C MET A 27 -2.42 -11.81 -0.05
N ILE A 28 -1.77 -10.94 -0.84
CA ILE A 28 -1.67 -11.14 -2.30
C ILE A 28 -0.90 -12.41 -2.66
N GLN A 29 0.12 -12.77 -1.88
CA GLN A 29 0.93 -13.97 -2.14
C GLN A 29 0.23 -15.26 -1.69
N GLU A 30 -0.63 -15.19 -0.67
CA GLU A 30 -1.18 -16.38 -0.02
C GLU A 30 -2.61 -16.70 -0.47
N ILE A 31 -3.46 -15.69 -0.69
CA ILE A 31 -4.89 -15.85 -0.98
C ILE A 31 -5.10 -16.01 -2.49
N ASP A 32 -5.65 -17.15 -2.91
CA ASP A 32 -5.81 -17.53 -4.31
C ASP A 32 -6.64 -16.52 -5.13
N GLU A 33 -7.68 -15.95 -4.53
CA GLU A 33 -8.51 -14.93 -5.16
C GLU A 33 -7.74 -13.64 -5.44
N LEU A 34 -6.73 -13.31 -4.64
CA LEU A 34 -5.94 -12.09 -4.74
C LEU A 34 -4.66 -12.26 -5.58
N LYS A 35 -4.19 -13.49 -5.79
CA LYS A 35 -2.95 -13.76 -6.53
C LYS A 35 -2.92 -13.15 -7.92
N ALA A 36 -1.75 -12.67 -8.32
CA ALA A 36 -1.43 -12.15 -9.65
C ALA A 36 -2.43 -11.09 -10.18
N PRO A 37 -2.69 -10.00 -9.43
CA PRO A 37 -3.47 -8.89 -9.96
C PRO A 37 -2.68 -8.18 -11.06
N LEU A 38 -3.38 -7.69 -12.08
CA LEU A 38 -2.73 -6.85 -13.08
C LEU A 38 -2.67 -5.39 -12.63
N VAL A 39 -3.71 -4.93 -11.96
CA VAL A 39 -3.82 -3.57 -11.44
C VAL A 39 -4.28 -3.65 -9.99
N ILE A 40 -3.67 -2.83 -9.14
CA ILE A 40 -4.10 -2.62 -7.77
C ILE A 40 -4.41 -1.14 -7.62
N LEU A 41 -5.63 -0.83 -7.18
CA LEU A 41 -6.09 0.51 -6.86
C LEU A 41 -6.08 0.65 -5.35
N LEU A 42 -5.31 1.61 -4.87
CA LEU A 42 -5.08 1.87 -3.45
C LEU A 42 -5.49 3.30 -3.14
N ASN A 43 -6.28 3.48 -2.09
CA ASN A 43 -6.52 4.79 -1.47
C ASN A 43 -5.95 4.83 -0.05
N GLU A 44 -5.75 6.05 0.48
CA GLU A 44 -5.23 6.28 1.83
C GLU A 44 -3.87 5.62 2.08
N MET A 45 -2.92 5.75 1.15
CA MET A 45 -1.54 5.28 1.34
C MET A 45 -0.66 6.40 1.90
N ASP A 46 0.01 6.17 3.03
CA ASP A 46 0.88 7.18 3.65
C ASP A 46 2.31 7.20 3.10
N ILE A 47 2.94 8.37 3.21
CA ILE A 47 4.38 8.56 3.03
C ILE A 47 4.97 9.16 4.32
N GLY A 48 5.80 8.38 5.00
CA GLY A 48 6.61 8.88 6.12
C GLY A 48 5.86 9.08 7.44
N MET A 49 4.70 8.45 7.60
CA MET A 49 3.94 8.51 8.86
C MET A 49 4.37 7.39 9.82
N ALA A 50 4.40 7.68 11.11
CA ALA A 50 4.89 6.76 12.12
C ALA A 50 4.06 5.47 12.21
N ARG A 51 2.72 5.57 12.05
CA ARG A 51 1.81 4.42 12.01
C ARG A 51 2.12 3.42 10.91
N SER A 52 2.73 3.87 9.82
CA SER A 52 3.12 3.06 8.67
C SER A 52 4.63 2.86 8.60
N GLY A 53 5.33 2.99 9.74
CA GLY A 53 6.76 2.70 9.85
C GLY A 53 7.68 3.75 9.23
N ASN A 54 7.20 4.99 9.04
CA ASN A 54 7.97 6.09 8.43
C ASN A 54 8.53 5.80 7.02
N VAL A 55 7.88 4.89 6.28
CA VAL A 55 8.24 4.55 4.90
C VAL A 55 7.28 5.15 3.88
N HIS A 56 7.66 5.11 2.60
CA HIS A 56 6.74 5.31 1.50
C HIS A 56 6.01 3.99 1.22
N THR A 57 4.82 3.82 1.77
CA THR A 57 4.09 2.53 1.77
C THR A 57 3.79 2.03 0.35
N ALA A 58 3.26 2.89 -0.52
CA ALA A 58 2.95 2.52 -1.91
C ALA A 58 4.20 2.08 -2.69
N ARG A 59 5.33 2.79 -2.53
CA ARG A 59 6.61 2.41 -3.14
C ARG A 59 7.13 1.07 -2.61
N ARG A 60 7.03 0.83 -1.31
CA ARG A 60 7.48 -0.41 -0.67
C ARG A 60 6.67 -1.61 -1.16
N LEU A 61 5.35 -1.48 -1.15
CA LEU A 61 4.43 -2.50 -1.65
C LEU A 61 4.69 -2.81 -3.13
N ALA A 62 4.78 -1.77 -3.98
CA ALA A 62 5.05 -1.94 -5.40
C ALA A 62 6.40 -2.64 -5.66
N LEU A 63 7.45 -2.27 -4.92
CA LEU A 63 8.76 -2.91 -5.00
C LEU A 63 8.68 -4.39 -4.64
N GLN A 64 7.99 -4.74 -3.55
CA GLN A 64 7.85 -6.13 -3.11
C GLN A 64 7.02 -6.99 -4.08
N LEU A 65 5.97 -6.40 -4.67
CA LEU A 65 5.16 -7.07 -5.69
C LEU A 65 5.83 -7.10 -7.08
N GLY A 66 6.97 -6.42 -7.27
CA GLY A 66 7.60 -6.28 -8.58
C GLY A 66 6.78 -5.45 -9.58
N MET A 67 5.96 -4.51 -9.09
CA MET A 67 5.07 -3.67 -9.88
C MET A 67 5.61 -2.25 -10.05
N ASN A 68 5.19 -1.59 -11.14
CA ASN A 68 5.30 -0.14 -11.25
C ASN A 68 4.19 0.53 -10.42
N TYR A 69 4.40 1.78 -10.01
CA TYR A 69 3.39 2.54 -9.27
C TYR A 69 3.28 3.99 -9.75
N ALA A 70 2.10 4.55 -9.57
CA ALA A 70 1.84 5.97 -9.59
C ALA A 70 1.20 6.33 -8.25
N TYR A 71 1.52 7.51 -7.72
CA TYR A 71 1.00 8.00 -6.45
C TYR A 71 0.51 9.44 -6.62
N GLY A 72 -0.73 9.69 -6.23
CA GLY A 72 -1.33 11.02 -6.18
C GLY A 72 -1.59 11.42 -4.74
N VAL A 73 -1.30 12.67 -4.39
CA VAL A 73 -1.58 13.21 -3.05
C VAL A 73 -3.06 13.59 -2.98
N GLU A 74 -3.79 13.00 -2.05
CA GLU A 74 -5.18 13.37 -1.73
C GLU A 74 -5.24 14.34 -0.54
N PHE A 75 -4.48 14.04 0.53
CA PHE A 75 -4.41 14.82 1.76
C PHE A 75 -2.97 15.05 2.21
N LEU A 76 -2.75 16.16 2.93
CA LEU A 76 -1.50 16.46 3.62
C LEU A 76 -1.75 16.49 5.13
N GLU A 77 -1.20 15.52 5.85
CA GLU A 77 -1.22 15.50 7.31
C GLU A 77 -0.17 16.46 7.87
N LEU A 78 -0.60 17.40 8.71
CA LEU A 78 0.27 18.42 9.31
C LEU A 78 0.69 18.06 10.75
N THR A 79 0.10 17.00 11.31
CA THR A 79 0.49 16.45 12.61
C THR A 79 1.50 15.32 12.46
N ARG A 80 2.12 14.91 13.57
CA ARG A 80 3.04 13.76 13.62
C ARG A 80 2.30 12.44 13.85
N GLY A 81 0.97 12.43 13.74
CA GLY A 81 0.13 11.34 14.23
C GLY A 81 -0.08 11.38 15.74
N THR A 82 -0.80 10.39 16.27
CA THR A 82 -1.05 10.28 17.71
C THR A 82 0.23 9.94 18.48
N GLN A 83 0.23 10.12 19.80
CA GLN A 83 1.37 9.71 20.63
C GLN A 83 1.66 8.21 20.49
N GLU A 84 0.62 7.37 20.47
CA GLU A 84 0.74 5.93 20.26
C GLU A 84 1.38 5.59 18.91
N GLU A 85 0.98 6.27 17.83
CA GLU A 85 1.58 6.08 16.51
C GLU A 85 3.06 6.49 16.51
N GLN A 86 3.40 7.60 17.18
CA GLN A 86 4.78 8.07 17.29
C GLN A 86 5.67 7.11 18.07
N GLU A 87 5.15 6.48 19.13
CA GLU A 87 5.87 5.50 19.94
C GLU A 87 6.29 4.26 19.15
N LYS A 88 5.55 3.88 18.10
CA LYS A 88 5.90 2.75 17.20
C LYS A 88 7.24 2.92 16.51
N THR A 89 7.62 4.17 16.21
CA THR A 89 8.87 4.48 15.51
C THR A 89 9.88 5.19 16.37
N LYS A 90 9.46 5.75 17.52
CA LYS A 90 10.29 6.59 18.41
C LYS A 90 10.99 7.73 17.66
N GLY A 91 10.36 8.22 16.59
CA GLY A 91 10.93 9.24 15.71
C GLY A 91 12.03 8.76 14.76
N ASN A 92 12.33 7.46 14.72
CA ASN A 92 13.29 6.86 13.79
C ASN A 92 12.62 6.45 12.49
N ARG A 93 13.41 6.36 11.42
CA ARG A 93 12.98 5.82 10.14
C ARG A 93 13.26 4.32 10.04
#